data_AF-A0A3E0PCD7-F1
#
_entry.id   AF-A0A3E0PCD7-F1
#
_cell.length_a   1.000
_cell.length_b   1.000
_cell.length_c   1.000
_cell.angle_alpha   90.00
_cell.angle_beta   90.00
_cell.angle_gamma   90.00
#
_symmetry.space_group_name_H-M   'P 1'
#
loop_
_entity.id
_entity.type
_entity.pdbx_description
1 polymer ?
#
loop_
_entity_poly.entity_id
_entity_poly.type
_entity_poly.pdbx_seq_one_letter_code
_entity_poly.pdbx_strand_id
1 'polypeptide(L)' 'MILALFLLIIVAVIVSIVFVLAVPGNSEDHKKCQHCGKRVKIETVVCRYCKKDLVDLPYR' A
#
# COMPACT_ATOMS: atom_id res chain seq x y z
N MET A 1 28.64 24.74 -18.68
CA MET A 1 28.46 24.49 -17.23
C MET A 1 26.98 24.38 -16.84
N ILE A 2 26.13 25.34 -17.25
CA ILE A 2 24.69 25.35 -16.93
C ILE A 2 23.93 24.14 -17.51
N LEU A 3 24.18 23.75 -18.78
CA LEU A 3 23.52 22.60 -19.41
C LEU A 3 23.78 21.28 -18.66
N ALA A 4 25.00 21.07 -18.17
CA ALA A 4 25.36 19.88 -17.41
C ALA A 4 24.61 19.80 -16.07
N LEU A 5 24.41 20.95 -15.41
CA LEU A 5 23.61 21.02 -14.18
C LEU A 5 22.14 20.70 -14.46
N PHE A 6 21.58 21.22 -15.55
CA PHE A 6 20.20 20.88 -15.94
C PHE A 6 20.03 19.39 -16.22
N LEU A 7 20.96 18.76 -16.93
CA LEU A 7 20.92 17.32 -17.19
C LEU A 7 21.00 16.50 -15.90
N LEU A 8 21.85 16.89 -14.95
CA LEU A 8 21.95 16.22 -13.65
C LEU A 8 20.64 16.33 -12.84
N ILE A 9 20.01 17.50 -12.83
CA ILE A 9 18.73 17.71 -12.14
C ILE A 9 17.63 16.86 -12.78
N ILE A 10 17.55 16.84 -14.11
CA ILE A 10 16.56 16.04 -14.84
C ILE A 10 16.72 14.54 -14.50
N VAL A 11 17.95 14.03 -14.50
CA VAL A 11 18.23 12.63 -14.13
C VAL A 11 17.79 12.35 -12.70
N ALA A 12 18.13 13.20 -11.73
CA ALA A 12 17.74 13.03 -10.33
C ALA A 12 16.22 13.02 -10.13
N VAL A 13 15.50 13.90 -10.84
CA VAL A 13 14.03 13.96 -10.81
C VAL A 13 13.43 12.69 -11.40
N ILE A 14 13.92 12.22 -12.55
CA ILE A 14 13.44 10.98 -13.18
C ILE A 14 13.63 9.79 -12.25
N VAL A 15 14.81 9.64 -11.65
CA VAL A 15 15.10 8.56 -10.68
C VAL A 15 14.14 8.61 -9.50
N SER A 16 13.86 9.80 -8.97
CA SER A 16 12.95 9.98 -7.84
C SER A 16 11.51 9.58 -8.19
N ILE A 17 11.03 9.95 -9.38
CA ILE A 17 9.69 9.59 -9.86
C ILE A 17 9.57 8.08 -10.04
N VAL A 18 10.55 7.45 -10.68
CA VAL A 18 10.57 6.00 -10.89
C VAL A 18 10.54 5.26 -9.54
N PHE A 19 11.28 5.75 -8.56
CA PHE A 19 11.29 5.16 -7.22
C PHE A 19 9.91 5.19 -6.56
N VAL A 20 9.20 6.33 -6.60
CA VAL A 20 7.85 6.48 -6.02
C VAL A 20 6.85 5.55 -6.68
N LEU A 21 6.90 5.41 -8.01
CA LEU A 21 6.00 4.52 -8.76
C LEU A 21 6.31 3.04 -8.53
N ALA A 22 7.56 2.72 -8.22
CA ALA A 22 8.00 1.35 -7.96
C ALA A 22 7.72 0.88 -6.52
N VAL A 23 7.34 1.77 -5.59
CA VAL A 23 6.94 1.35 -4.25
C VAL A 23 5.61 0.60 -4.33
N PRO A 24 5.57 -0.71 -4.03
CA PRO A 24 4.29 -1.41 -3.90
C PRO A 24 3.53 -0.74 -2.77
N GLY A 25 2.37 -0.13 -3.10
CA GLY A 25 1.48 0.47 -2.12
C GLY A 25 1.25 -0.52 -0.97
N ASN A 26 1.61 -0.10 0.24
CA ASN A 26 1.62 -0.93 1.43
C ASN A 26 0.24 -1.57 1.62
N SER A 27 0.12 -2.85 1.26
CA SER A 27 -1.12 -3.61 1.33
C SER A 27 -1.32 -4.22 2.74
N GLU A 28 -0.76 -3.55 3.75
CA GLU A 28 -0.95 -3.86 5.15
C GLU A 28 -2.38 -3.60 5.61
N ASP A 29 -3.15 -2.79 4.90
CA ASP A 29 -4.53 -2.47 5.25
C ASP A 29 -5.51 -3.65 5.07
N HIS A 30 -5.06 -4.89 4.91
CA HIS A 30 -5.94 -6.04 4.74
C HIS A 30 -5.70 -7.14 5.78
N LYS A 31 -6.70 -7.37 6.65
CA LYS A 31 -6.77 -8.53 7.56
C LYS A 31 -7.51 -9.71 6.91
N LYS A 32 -7.24 -10.91 7.41
CA LYS A 32 -8.00 -12.11 7.02
C LYS A 32 -9.24 -12.24 7.89
N CYS A 33 -10.41 -12.46 7.29
CA CYS A 33 -11.62 -12.75 8.04
C CYS A 33 -11.50 -14.10 8.76
N GLN A 34 -11.72 -14.11 10.07
CA GLN A 34 -11.63 -15.31 10.91
C GLN A 34 -12.73 -16.35 10.61
N HIS A 35 -13.83 -15.91 10.00
CA HIS A 35 -14.98 -16.77 9.73
C HIS A 35 -14.98 -17.40 8.34
N CYS A 36 -14.49 -16.68 7.31
CA CYS A 36 -14.54 -17.15 5.92
C CYS A 36 -13.18 -17.19 5.23
N GLY A 37 -12.13 -16.68 5.86
CA GLY A 37 -10.76 -16.72 5.35
C GLY A 37 -10.44 -15.75 4.21
N LYS A 38 -11.39 -14.92 3.76
CA LYS A 38 -11.15 -13.90 2.73
C LYS A 38 -10.41 -12.69 3.30
N ARG A 39 -9.58 -12.02 2.48
CA ARG A 39 -8.94 -10.76 2.83
C ARG A 39 -9.94 -9.61 2.76
N VAL A 40 -9.97 -8.81 3.81
CA VAL A 40 -10.85 -7.65 4.01
C VAL A 40 -10.02 -6.53 4.61
N LYS A 41 -10.46 -5.28 4.47
CA LYS A 41 -9.64 -4.18 5.00
C LYS A 41 -9.51 -4.24 6.53
N ILE A 42 -8.40 -3.79 7.10
CA ILE A 42 -8.18 -3.75 8.55
C ILE A 42 -9.27 -2.94 9.24
N GLU A 43 -9.65 -1.80 8.67
CA GLU A 43 -10.71 -0.92 9.18
C GLU A 43 -12.12 -1.53 9.13
N THR A 44 -12.33 -2.66 8.46
CA THR A 44 -13.66 -3.27 8.36
C THR A 44 -14.04 -4.01 9.63
N VAL A 45 -15.16 -3.60 10.23
CA VAL A 45 -15.80 -4.25 11.39
C VAL A 45 -16.71 -5.40 10.95
N VAL A 46 -17.22 -5.38 9.71
CA VAL A 46 -18.09 -6.44 9.18
C VAL A 46 -17.54 -6.99 7.86
N CYS A 47 -17.46 -8.31 7.74
CA CYS A 47 -16.98 -8.94 6.51
C CYS A 47 -18.02 -8.82 5.40
N ARG A 48 -17.68 -8.14 4.30
CA ARG A 48 -18.55 -8.01 3.12
C ARG A 48 -19.00 -9.32 2.48
N TYR A 49 -18.26 -10.41 2.72
CA TYR A 49 -18.50 -11.70 2.08
C TYR A 49 -19.39 -12.63 2.90
N CYS A 50 -19.15 -12.73 4.21
CA CYS A 50 -19.92 -13.62 5.08
C CYS A 50 -20.86 -12.86 6.03
N LYS A 51 -20.84 -11.52 6.01
CA LYS A 51 -21.65 -10.61 6.81
C LYS A 51 -21.50 -10.79 8.33
N LYS A 52 -20.47 -11.51 8.78
CA LYS A 52 -20.12 -11.65 10.19
C LYS A 52 -19.19 -10.52 10.63
N ASP A 53 -19.29 -10.18 11.90
CA ASP A 53 -18.41 -9.23 12.55
C ASP A 53 -16.96 -9.75 12.55
N LEU A 54 -16.05 -8.82 12.33
CA LEU A 54 -14.62 -9.00 12.35
C LEU A 54 -14.16 -8.42 13.68
N VAL A 55 -13.86 -9.29 14.65
CA VAL A 55 -13.18 -8.85 15.86
C VAL A 55 -11.81 -8.31 15.44
N ASP A 56 -11.50 -7.07 15.81
CA ASP A 56 -10.19 -6.46 15.64
C ASP A 56 -9.18 -7.25 16.47
N LEU A 57 -8.60 -8.28 15.84
CA LEU A 57 -7.44 -8.94 16.41
C LEU A 57 -6.24 -8.03 16.17
N PRO A 58 -5.49 -7.67 17.23
CA PRO A 58 -4.22 -6.99 17.05
C PRO A 58 -3.34 -7.89 16.18
N TYR A 59 -2.79 -7.28 15.14
CA TYR A 59 -1.84 -7.88 14.20
C TYR A 59 -0.79 -8.69 14.99
N ARG A 60 -0.75 -10.01 14.79
CA ARG A 60 0.24 -10.92 15.38
C ARG A 60 1.24 -11.34 14.32
#